data_AF-G1XF36-F1
#
_entry.id   AF-G1XF36-F1
#
_cell.length_a   1.000
_cell.length_b   1.000
_cell.length_c   1.000
_cell.angle_alpha   90.00
_cell.angle_beta   90.00
_cell.angle_gamma   90.00
#
_symmetry.space_group_name_H-M   'P 1'
#
loop_
_entity.id
_entity.type
_entity.pdbx_description
1 polymer ?
#
loop_
_entity_poly.entity_id
_entity_poly.type
_entity_poly.pdbx_seq_one_letter_code
_entity_poly.pdbx_strand_id
1 'polypeptide(L)'
;MMCRHNLTDFNFVAQSSYRKDPGSVVTASAANFPAVIGNGMSLALITLAPCGILPAHIHPRAANYVIATKGSTKTYFYEENGAKLIVNTLTPNTMTIFPQAALHTMFNEGCTEATLVSALSSEDPGTLTFANSLFELPIDLVSNAFGGDISSFRSRVPNLASNAIAGTRDCIARCRK
;
A
#
# COMPACT_ATOMS: atom_id res chain seq x y z
N MET A 1 19.87 -33.91 8.16
CA MET A 1 19.39 -33.53 6.82
C MET A 1 18.84 -32.11 6.93
N MET A 2 19.63 -31.10 6.59
CA MET A 2 19.13 -29.71 6.59
C MET A 2 18.25 -29.57 5.34
N CYS A 3 16.96 -29.26 5.52
CA CYS A 3 16.14 -28.77 4.41
C CYS A 3 16.86 -27.54 3.86
N ARG A 4 17.44 -27.65 2.66
CA ARG A 4 17.91 -26.49 1.92
C ARG A 4 16.66 -25.69 1.58
N HIS A 5 16.39 -24.64 2.36
CA HIS A 5 15.46 -23.61 1.92
C HIS A 5 15.99 -23.13 0.57
N ASN A 6 15.18 -23.28 -0.46
CA ASN A 6 15.45 -22.62 -1.73
C ASN A 6 15.44 -21.11 -1.42
N LEU A 7 16.50 -20.41 -1.81
CA LEU A 7 16.69 -18.99 -1.49
C LEU A 7 16.21 -18.10 -2.63
N THR A 8 15.73 -18.69 -3.73
CA THR A 8 15.31 -17.99 -4.94
C THR A 8 13.81 -18.12 -5.20
N ASP A 9 13.05 -18.78 -4.33
CA ASP A 9 11.59 -18.80 -4.34
C ASP A 9 11.03 -17.95 -3.20
N PHE A 10 10.05 -17.10 -3.53
CA PHE A 10 9.35 -16.29 -2.56
C PHE A 10 7.85 -16.54 -2.65
N ASN A 11 7.31 -17.25 -1.66
CA ASN A 11 5.87 -17.50 -1.56
C ASN A 11 5.20 -16.35 -0.79
N PHE A 12 4.57 -15.42 -1.51
CA PHE A 12 3.88 -14.26 -0.94
C PHE A 12 2.74 -14.63 0.03
N VAL A 13 2.00 -15.71 -0.25
CA VAL A 13 0.83 -16.09 0.56
C VAL A 13 1.18 -16.94 1.79
N ALA A 14 2.41 -17.44 1.85
CA ALA A 14 2.95 -18.14 3.03
C ALA A 14 3.55 -17.17 4.07
N GLN A 15 3.67 -15.87 3.75
CA GLN A 15 4.25 -14.89 4.66
C GLN A 15 3.32 -14.59 5.84
N SER A 16 3.90 -14.38 7.03
CA SER A 16 3.15 -14.11 8.25
C SER A 16 2.34 -12.80 8.21
N SER A 17 2.69 -11.88 7.32
CA SER A 17 1.97 -10.61 7.06
C SER A 17 0.80 -10.76 6.09
N TYR A 18 0.68 -11.89 5.38
CA TYR A 18 -0.40 -12.11 4.41
C TYR A 18 -1.75 -12.22 5.12
N ARG A 19 -2.72 -11.40 4.69
CA ARG A 19 -4.09 -11.37 5.21
C ARG A 19 -5.04 -11.08 4.06
N LYS A 20 -6.24 -11.67 4.12
CA LYS A 20 -7.31 -11.39 3.15
C LYS A 20 -8.23 -10.26 3.58
N ASP A 21 -8.41 -10.08 4.89
CA ASP A 21 -9.30 -9.08 5.50
C ASP A 21 -8.54 -8.27 6.56
N PRO A 22 -8.51 -6.93 6.47
CA PRO A 22 -9.02 -6.08 5.38
C PRO A 22 -8.20 -6.17 4.08
N GLY A 23 -7.09 -6.90 4.13
CA GLY A 23 -6.14 -7.03 3.03
C GLY A 23 -4.71 -7.10 3.57
N SER A 24 -3.74 -7.19 2.65
CA SER A 24 -2.33 -7.11 3.00
C SER A 24 -1.46 -6.61 1.85
N VAL A 25 -0.32 -6.04 2.20
CA VAL A 25 0.81 -5.84 1.28
C VAL A 25 1.97 -6.71 1.73
N VAL A 26 2.33 -7.67 0.89
CA VAL A 26 3.50 -8.52 1.10
C VAL A 26 4.54 -8.16 0.07
N THR A 27 5.66 -7.59 0.49
CA THR A 27 6.76 -7.19 -0.40
C THR A 27 7.92 -8.18 -0.28
N ALA A 28 8.45 -8.62 -1.41
CA ALA A 28 9.71 -9.33 -1.54
C ALA A 28 10.81 -8.31 -1.86
N SER A 29 11.52 -7.84 -0.83
CA SER A 29 12.57 -6.81 -0.92
C SER A 29 13.89 -7.34 -0.38
N ALA A 30 14.96 -6.55 -0.47
CA ALA A 30 16.26 -6.89 0.09
C ALA A 30 16.21 -7.25 1.59
N ALA A 31 15.18 -6.79 2.32
CA ALA A 31 15.01 -7.06 3.75
C ALA A 31 14.57 -8.51 4.08
N ASN A 32 13.84 -9.17 3.17
CA ASN A 32 13.28 -10.51 3.43
C ASN A 32 13.45 -11.50 2.28
N PHE A 33 13.96 -11.06 1.13
CA PHE A 33 14.26 -11.88 -0.02
C PHE A 33 15.61 -11.45 -0.64
N PRO A 34 16.75 -11.85 -0.03
CA PRO A 34 18.08 -11.39 -0.44
C PRO A 34 18.44 -11.67 -1.91
N ALA A 35 17.74 -12.58 -2.59
CA ALA A 35 17.93 -12.86 -4.01
C ALA A 35 17.65 -11.66 -4.92
N VAL A 36 16.94 -10.63 -4.45
CA VAL A 36 16.79 -9.39 -5.24
C VAL A 36 18.05 -8.53 -5.26
N ILE A 37 19.00 -8.74 -4.34
CA ILE A 37 20.20 -7.90 -4.22
C ILE A 37 21.05 -7.99 -5.50
N GLY A 38 21.31 -6.84 -6.12
CA GLY A 38 22.00 -6.72 -7.40
C GLY A 38 21.11 -6.82 -8.65
N ASN A 39 19.78 -6.92 -8.52
CA ASN A 39 18.82 -7.03 -9.62
C ASN A 39 17.93 -5.79 -9.80
N GLY A 40 18.05 -4.78 -8.94
CA GLY A 40 17.48 -3.45 -9.10
C GLY A 40 15.98 -3.29 -8.84
N MET A 41 15.26 -4.34 -8.40
CA MET A 41 13.81 -4.28 -8.21
C MET A 41 13.33 -5.10 -7.02
N SER A 42 12.13 -4.77 -6.54
CA SER A 42 11.35 -5.58 -5.60
C SER A 42 9.93 -5.76 -6.13
N LEU A 43 9.23 -6.80 -5.66
CA LEU A 43 7.83 -7.04 -6.01
C LEU A 43 6.96 -7.05 -4.76
N ALA A 44 5.72 -6.58 -4.89
CA ALA A 44 4.71 -6.71 -3.85
C ALA A 44 3.43 -7.35 -4.37
N LEU A 45 2.88 -8.28 -3.59
CA LEU A 45 1.51 -8.78 -3.75
C LEU A 45 0.60 -7.97 -2.83
N ILE A 46 -0.44 -7.38 -3.41
CA ILE A 46 -1.45 -6.59 -2.71
C ILE A 46 -2.77 -7.33 -2.78
N THR A 47 -3.37 -7.61 -1.64
CA THR A 47 -4.74 -8.12 -1.52
C THR A 47 -5.60 -7.10 -0.79
N LEU A 48 -6.78 -6.80 -1.32
CA LEU A 48 -7.77 -5.95 -0.67
C LEU A 48 -9.10 -6.69 -0.60
N ALA A 49 -9.62 -6.86 0.62
CA ALA A 49 -10.98 -7.32 0.84
C ALA A 49 -11.99 -6.39 0.14
N PRO A 50 -13.27 -6.79 0.02
CA PRO A 50 -14.34 -5.84 -0.30
C PRO A 50 -14.21 -4.58 0.56
N CYS A 51 -14.22 -3.41 -0.08
CA CYS A 51 -14.04 -2.13 0.60
C CYS A 51 -12.66 -1.94 1.28
N GLY A 52 -11.65 -2.76 1.02
CA GLY A 52 -10.31 -2.59 1.58
C GLY A 52 -9.60 -1.36 1.01
N ILE A 53 -8.88 -0.63 1.87
CA ILE A 53 -8.06 0.53 1.51
C ILE A 53 -6.59 0.21 1.82
N LEU A 54 -5.71 0.50 0.87
CA LEU A 54 -4.30 0.70 1.12
C LEU A 54 -4.08 2.19 1.42
N PRO A 55 -3.80 2.60 2.68
CA PRO A 55 -3.73 4.00 3.07
C PRO A 55 -2.74 4.82 2.25
N ALA A 56 -2.91 6.15 2.27
CA ALA A 56 -2.03 7.05 1.55
C ALA A 56 -0.57 6.88 1.99
N HIS A 57 0.32 6.59 1.04
CA HIS A 57 1.73 6.33 1.28
C HIS A 57 2.60 6.80 0.11
N ILE A 58 3.92 6.80 0.33
CA ILE A 58 4.94 7.04 -0.68
C ILE A 58 6.01 5.94 -0.66
N HIS A 59 6.68 5.78 -1.79
CA HIS A 59 7.93 5.03 -1.90
C HIS A 59 9.09 6.00 -2.17
N PRO A 60 9.89 6.36 -1.15
CA PRO A 60 10.93 7.37 -1.29
C PRO A 60 12.07 6.96 -2.23
N ARG A 61 12.25 5.65 -2.49
CA ARG A 61 13.36 5.11 -3.30
C ARG A 61 12.92 4.38 -4.57
N ALA A 62 11.62 4.35 -4.90
CA ALA A 62 11.15 3.61 -6.07
C ALA A 62 9.92 4.25 -6.71
N ALA A 63 9.84 4.18 -8.04
CA ALA A 63 8.56 4.21 -8.74
C ALA A 63 7.84 2.86 -8.55
N ASN A 64 6.51 2.89 -8.52
CA ASN A 64 5.66 1.74 -8.35
C ASN A 64 4.81 1.51 -9.60
N TYR A 65 5.12 0.47 -10.38
CA TYR A 65 4.31 0.00 -11.48
C TYR A 65 3.34 -1.05 -10.94
N VAL A 66 2.04 -0.76 -10.96
CA VAL A 66 1.03 -1.65 -10.37
C VAL A 66 0.04 -2.11 -11.42
N ILE A 67 -0.23 -3.41 -11.46
CA ILE A 67 -1.22 -4.04 -12.32
C ILE A 67 -2.27 -4.75 -11.47
N ALA A 68 -3.55 -4.59 -11.81
CA ALA A 68 -4.61 -5.40 -11.23
C ALA A 68 -4.65 -6.78 -11.91
N THR A 69 -4.66 -7.85 -11.12
CA THR A 69 -4.75 -9.23 -11.60
C THR A 69 -6.11 -9.85 -11.31
N LYS A 70 -6.83 -9.33 -10.31
CA LYS A 70 -8.19 -9.75 -9.93
C LYS A 70 -8.98 -8.56 -9.38
N GLY A 71 -10.28 -8.53 -9.66
CA GLY A 71 -11.17 -7.49 -9.15
C GLY A 71 -10.90 -6.12 -9.78
N SER A 72 -11.47 -5.08 -9.18
CA SER A 72 -11.28 -3.69 -9.61
C SER A 72 -10.80 -2.85 -8.44
N THR A 73 -9.83 -1.97 -8.67
CA THR A 73 -9.29 -1.06 -7.65
C THR A 73 -9.22 0.34 -8.20
N LYS A 74 -9.80 1.30 -7.48
CA LYS A 74 -9.62 2.72 -7.78
C LYS A 74 -8.36 3.22 -7.08
N THR A 75 -7.56 3.98 -7.80
CA THR A 75 -6.31 4.55 -7.30
C THR A 75 -6.34 6.05 -7.45
N TYR A 76 -5.66 6.73 -6.52
CA TYR A 76 -5.55 8.18 -6.48
C TYR A 76 -4.09 8.50 -6.22
N PHE A 77 -3.50 9.41 -6.98
CA PHE A 77 -2.17 9.88 -6.68
C PHE A 77 -1.92 11.34 -7.05
N TYR A 78 -0.91 11.90 -6.41
CA TYR A 78 -0.45 13.27 -6.56
C TYR A 78 1.08 13.27 -6.56
N GLU A 79 1.69 13.89 -7.56
CA GLU A 79 3.15 13.87 -7.73
C GLU A 79 3.82 14.90 -6.81
N GLU A 80 3.28 16.12 -6.76
CA GLU A 80 3.86 17.23 -6.01
C GLU A 80 2.85 18.37 -5.83
N ASN A 81 3.17 19.34 -4.97
CA ASN A 81 2.34 20.52 -4.75
C ASN A 81 2.01 21.26 -6.06
N GLY A 82 0.73 21.53 -6.30
CA GLY A 82 0.27 22.24 -7.49
C GLY A 82 0.01 21.35 -8.71
N ALA A 83 0.36 20.06 -8.65
CA ALA A 83 -0.04 19.08 -9.65
C ALA A 83 -1.57 18.86 -9.66
N LYS A 84 -2.05 18.03 -10.60
CA LYS A 84 -3.46 17.61 -10.59
C LYS A 84 -3.59 16.26 -9.91
N LEU A 85 -4.71 16.05 -9.22
CA LEU A 85 -5.07 14.72 -8.73
C LEU A 85 -5.33 13.80 -9.92
N ILE A 86 -4.60 12.69 -9.97
CA ILE A 86 -4.79 11.65 -10.98
C ILE A 86 -5.60 10.53 -10.35
N VAL A 87 -6.65 10.11 -11.05
CA VAL A 87 -7.57 9.06 -10.60
C VAL A 87 -7.67 8.01 -11.69
N ASN A 88 -7.36 6.76 -11.34
CA ASN A 88 -7.44 5.63 -12.27
C ASN A 88 -8.31 4.51 -11.69
N THR A 89 -9.01 3.78 -12.56
CA THR A 89 -9.68 2.52 -12.22
C THR A 89 -8.90 1.39 -12.87
N LEU A 90 -8.33 0.50 -12.05
CA LEU A 90 -7.59 -0.68 -12.52
C LEU A 90 -8.52 -1.89 -12.49
N THR A 91 -8.87 -2.38 -13.67
CA THR A 91 -9.51 -3.70 -13.87
C THR A 91 -8.45 -4.74 -14.23
N PRO A 92 -8.75 -6.05 -14.22
CA PRO A 92 -7.74 -7.07 -14.49
C PRO A 92 -7.02 -6.82 -15.81
N ASN A 93 -5.69 -6.95 -15.78
CA ASN A 93 -4.76 -6.66 -16.88
C ASN A 93 -4.59 -5.16 -17.22
N THR A 94 -5.08 -4.25 -16.37
CA THR A 94 -4.84 -2.81 -16.47
C THR A 94 -3.79 -2.39 -15.44
N MET A 95 -2.81 -1.60 -15.88
CA MET A 95 -1.75 -1.08 -15.02
C MET A 95 -1.74 0.44 -14.94
N THR A 96 -1.13 0.96 -13.88
CA THR A 96 -0.72 2.36 -13.76
C THR A 96 0.67 2.45 -13.14
N ILE A 97 1.20 3.66 -13.05
CA ILE A 97 2.46 3.98 -12.39
C ILE A 97 2.24 5.05 -11.33
N PHE A 98 2.88 4.89 -10.18
CA PHE A 98 3.12 5.97 -9.23
C PHE A 98 4.60 6.34 -9.32
N PRO A 99 4.96 7.55 -9.77
CA PRO A 99 6.35 7.99 -9.79
C PRO A 99 6.99 7.93 -8.39
N GLN A 100 8.32 7.93 -8.36
CA GLN A 100 9.06 7.92 -7.09
C GLN A 100 8.61 9.07 -6.19
N ALA A 101 8.36 8.74 -4.92
CA ALA A 101 7.85 9.65 -3.89
C ALA A 101 6.46 10.27 -4.16
N ALA A 102 5.71 9.86 -5.19
CA ALA A 102 4.34 10.32 -5.41
C ALA A 102 3.41 9.79 -4.31
N LEU A 103 2.62 10.67 -3.69
CA LEU A 103 1.63 10.29 -2.69
C LEU A 103 0.47 9.57 -3.37
N HIS A 104 0.22 8.32 -2.97
CA HIS A 104 -0.81 7.50 -3.60
C HIS A 104 -1.58 6.63 -2.60
N THR A 105 -2.80 6.27 -2.96
CA THR A 105 -3.69 5.39 -2.20
C THR A 105 -4.48 4.49 -3.16
N MET A 106 -4.90 3.33 -2.67
CA MET A 106 -5.67 2.35 -3.44
C MET A 106 -6.91 1.94 -2.66
N PHE A 107 -8.05 1.85 -3.34
CA PHE A 107 -9.33 1.50 -2.74
C PHE A 107 -10.07 0.46 -3.59
N ASN A 108 -10.37 -0.69 -2.98
CA ASN A 108 -11.28 -1.65 -3.57
C ASN A 108 -12.73 -1.21 -3.33
N GLU A 109 -13.30 -0.46 -4.27
CA GLU A 109 -14.73 -0.09 -4.25
C GLU A 109 -15.66 -1.27 -4.60
N GLY A 110 -15.13 -2.46 -4.87
CA GLY A 110 -15.90 -3.66 -5.17
C GLY A 110 -16.42 -4.38 -3.92
N CYS A 111 -17.42 -5.23 -4.13
CA CYS A 111 -17.92 -6.17 -3.12
C CYS A 111 -17.26 -7.55 -3.19
N THR A 112 -16.19 -7.68 -3.98
CA THR A 112 -15.36 -8.87 -4.11
C THR A 112 -13.90 -8.51 -3.87
N GLU A 113 -13.08 -9.49 -3.53
CA GLU A 113 -11.64 -9.31 -3.32
C GLU A 113 -10.94 -8.79 -4.59
N ALA A 114 -10.04 -7.84 -4.43
CA ALA A 114 -9.12 -7.37 -5.46
C ALA A 114 -7.68 -7.82 -5.16
N THR A 115 -6.93 -8.10 -6.22
CA THR A 115 -5.51 -8.44 -6.15
C THR A 115 -4.73 -7.61 -7.15
N LEU A 116 -3.62 -7.04 -6.69
CA LEU A 116 -2.69 -6.30 -7.52
C LEU A 116 -1.27 -6.83 -7.32
N VAL A 117 -0.43 -6.62 -8.32
CA VAL A 117 1.01 -6.86 -8.24
C VAL A 117 1.72 -5.54 -8.53
N SER A 118 2.61 -5.15 -7.63
CA SER A 118 3.46 -3.98 -7.77
C SER A 118 4.89 -4.42 -8.09
N ALA A 119 5.47 -3.88 -9.15
CA ALA A 119 6.90 -3.91 -9.43
C ALA A 119 7.49 -2.55 -9.04
N LEU A 120 8.50 -2.57 -8.17
CA LEU A 120 9.11 -1.39 -7.59
C LEU A 120 10.54 -1.26 -8.11
N SER A 121 10.90 -0.09 -8.61
CA SER A 121 12.20 0.18 -9.25
C SER A 121 13.38 0.30 -8.26
N SER A 122 13.33 -0.42 -7.15
CA SER A 122 14.40 -0.57 -6.16
C SER A 122 14.20 -1.87 -5.39
N GLU A 123 15.31 -2.51 -5.04
CA GLU A 123 15.37 -3.69 -4.17
C GLU A 123 14.94 -3.35 -2.73
N ASP A 124 15.13 -2.08 -2.33
CA ASP A 124 14.62 -1.49 -1.10
C ASP A 124 13.85 -0.21 -1.44
N PRO A 125 12.55 -0.30 -1.72
CA PRO A 125 11.74 0.83 -2.18
C PRO A 125 11.45 1.85 -1.06
N GLY A 126 11.49 1.39 0.19
CA GLY A 126 10.92 2.09 1.34
C GLY A 126 9.40 2.26 1.23
N THR A 127 8.74 2.36 2.37
CA THR A 127 7.33 2.73 2.43
C THR A 127 7.14 3.69 3.59
N LEU A 128 6.53 4.84 3.31
CA LEU A 128 6.15 5.81 4.34
C LEU A 128 4.65 6.02 4.24
N THR A 129 3.91 5.53 5.23
CA THR A 129 2.47 5.77 5.32
C THR A 129 2.21 7.12 5.95
N PHE A 130 1.58 8.00 5.17
CA PHE A 130 1.62 9.43 5.41
C PHE A 130 1.02 9.82 6.75
N ALA A 131 -0.19 9.33 7.08
CA ALA A 131 -0.85 9.65 8.34
C ALA A 131 -0.04 9.18 9.56
N ASN A 132 0.45 7.94 9.53
CA ASN A 132 1.28 7.39 10.61
C ASN A 132 2.52 8.24 10.83
N SER A 133 3.30 8.51 9.78
CA SER A 133 4.53 9.30 9.90
C SER A 133 4.28 10.76 10.29
N LEU A 134 3.22 11.37 9.79
CA LEU A 134 2.84 12.75 10.13
C LEU A 134 2.54 12.90 11.62
N PHE A 135 1.81 11.95 12.21
CA PHE A 135 1.42 12.03 13.62
C PHE A 135 2.51 11.56 14.60
N GLU A 136 3.62 10.97 14.12
CA GLU A 136 4.83 10.72 14.92
C GLU A 136 5.70 11.97 15.11
N LEU A 137 5.51 13.01 14.31
CA LEU A 137 6.20 14.30 14.49
C LEU A 137 5.73 15.00 15.78
N PRO A 138 6.50 15.99 16.29
CA PRO A 138 6.07 16.83 17.40
C PRO A 138 4.68 17.43 17.16
N ILE A 139 3.74 17.14 18.05
CA ILE A 139 2.31 17.37 17.80
C ILE A 139 1.93 18.85 17.73
N ASP A 140 2.74 19.72 18.33
CA ASP A 140 2.65 21.17 18.24
C ASP A 140 2.93 21.67 16.82
N LEU A 141 3.95 21.11 16.15
CA LEU A 141 4.28 21.43 14.77
C LEU A 141 3.17 20.96 13.81
N VAL A 142 2.68 19.73 14.02
CA VAL A 142 1.58 19.20 13.21
C VAL A 142 0.31 20.03 13.42
N SER A 143 -0.03 20.36 14.66
CA SER A 143 -1.19 21.22 14.98
C SER A 143 -1.08 22.60 14.35
N ASN A 144 0.12 23.20 14.36
CA ASN A 144 0.35 24.48 13.68
C ASN A 144 0.10 24.37 12.16
N ALA A 145 0.59 23.31 11.52
CA ALA A 145 0.38 23.07 10.10
C ALA A 145 -1.10 22.86 9.71
N PHE A 146 -1.92 22.34 10.63
CA PHE A 146 -3.36 22.16 10.43
C PHE A 146 -4.20 23.38 10.86
N GLY A 147 -3.56 24.44 11.40
CA GLY A 147 -4.25 25.65 11.86
C GLY A 147 -5.06 25.47 13.14
N GLY A 148 -4.78 24.42 13.93
CA GLY A 148 -5.52 24.12 15.17
C GLY A 148 -5.08 22.83 15.85
N ASP A 149 -5.56 22.61 17.07
CA ASP A 149 -5.24 21.40 17.84
C ASP A 149 -5.86 20.15 17.19
N ILE A 150 -4.99 19.25 16.74
CA ILE A 150 -5.34 17.94 16.17
C ILE A 150 -4.75 16.78 16.98
N SER A 151 -4.29 17.03 18.21
CA SER A 151 -3.69 16.00 19.09
C SER A 151 -4.58 14.78 19.28
N SER A 152 -5.90 14.98 19.34
CA SER A 152 -6.90 13.92 19.46
C SER A 152 -6.95 12.94 18.27
N PHE A 153 -6.39 13.31 17.11
CA PHE A 153 -6.36 12.42 15.94
C PHE A 153 -5.24 11.38 16.01
N ARG A 154 -4.17 11.62 16.78
CA ARG A 154 -3.05 10.68 16.91
C ARG A 154 -3.52 9.29 17.34
N SER A 155 -4.44 9.21 18.30
CA SER A 155 -5.01 7.93 18.78
C SER A 155 -5.98 7.27 17.81
N ARG A 156 -6.40 7.98 16.75
CA ARG A 156 -7.31 7.48 15.71
C ARG A 156 -6.57 6.96 14.48
N VAL A 157 -5.27 7.22 14.36
CA VAL A 157 -4.46 6.66 13.27
C VAL A 157 -4.33 5.15 13.48
N PRO A 158 -4.78 4.32 12.53
CA PRO A 158 -4.75 2.88 12.71
C PRO A 158 -3.32 2.33 12.72
N ASN A 159 -3.11 1.27 13.49
CA ASN A 159 -1.91 0.44 13.35
C ASN A 159 -1.98 -0.33 12.02
N LEU A 160 -0.87 -0.33 11.28
CA LEU A 160 -0.76 -0.91 9.93
C LEU A 160 -0.24 -2.36 9.95
N ALA A 161 -0.78 -3.21 10.82
CA ALA A 161 -0.29 -4.58 10.98
C ALA A 161 -0.21 -5.40 9.65
N SER A 162 -1.07 -5.12 8.68
CA SER A 162 -1.03 -5.70 7.33
C SER A 162 -0.81 -4.67 6.20
N ASN A 163 -0.61 -3.40 6.56
CA ASN A 163 -0.64 -2.24 5.65
C ASN A 163 -1.99 -1.96 4.94
N ALA A 164 -3.03 -2.77 5.13
CA ALA A 164 -4.38 -2.48 4.64
C ALA A 164 -5.32 -2.16 5.81
N ILE A 165 -6.36 -1.36 5.54
CA ILE A 165 -7.40 -1.01 6.51
C ILE A 165 -8.79 -1.18 5.89
N ALA A 166 -9.81 -1.31 6.75
CA ALA A 166 -11.20 -1.30 6.31
C ALA A 166 -11.57 0.06 5.71
N GLY A 167 -12.37 0.05 4.65
CA GLY A 167 -12.81 1.28 3.98
C GLY A 167 -14.01 1.96 4.63
N THR A 168 -14.69 2.76 3.82
CA THR A 168 -15.77 3.62 4.30
C THR A 168 -16.98 2.80 4.77
N ARG A 169 -17.71 3.33 5.76
CA ARG A 169 -18.94 2.71 6.27
C ARG A 169 -19.96 2.49 5.16
N ASP A 170 -20.08 3.44 4.23
CA ASP A 170 -21.03 3.36 3.12
C ASP A 170 -20.68 2.22 2.16
N CYS A 171 -19.38 2.04 1.86
CA CYS A 171 -18.95 0.90 1.05
C CYS A 171 -19.29 -0.42 1.75
N ILE A 172 -18.93 -0.54 3.03
CA ILE A 172 -19.17 -1.74 3.82
C ILE A 172 -20.67 -2.05 3.88
N ALA A 173 -21.52 -1.04 4.10
CA ALA A 173 -22.97 -1.21 4.12
C ALA A 173 -23.53 -1.69 2.78
N ARG A 174 -22.97 -1.22 1.66
CA ARG A 174 -23.34 -1.68 0.31
C ARG A 174 -22.97 -3.14 0.06
N CYS A 175 -21.81 -3.59 0.54
CA CYS A 175 -21.29 -4.94 0.26
C CYS A 175 -21.70 -6.02 1.26
N ARG A 176 -22.51 -5.67 2.28
CA ARG A 176 -23.11 -6.62 3.23
C ARG A 176 -24.47 -7.17 2.80
N LYS A 177 -24.97 -6.76 1.63
CA LYS A 177 -26.21 -7.26 1.02
C LYS A 177 -25.89 -8.41 0.08
#